data_AF-A0A7S4UYA3-F1
#
_entry.id   AF-A0A7S4UYA3-F1
#
_cell.length_a   1.000
_cell.length_b   1.000
_cell.length_c   1.000
_cell.angle_alpha   90.00
_cell.angle_beta   90.00
_cell.angle_gamma   90.00
#
_symmetry.space_group_name_H-M   'P 1'
#
loop_
_entity.id
_entity.type
_entity.pdbx_description
1 polymer ?
#
loop_
_entity_poly.entity_id
_entity_poly.type
_entity_poly.pdbx_seq_one_letter_code
_entity_poly.pdbx_strand_id
1 'polypeptide(L)'
;WLAPFRRAAAEYRRAAVQAELEAAAAMLSPGRQEAVAALNDRLALTERLFLLPEGLPGRKWFRHALQAPANDRGYAFQKLPAVAEALRDCDREAAVAGLEATAAAVSRASAFLGGRGRPAAASVGVQAAESPRGRAE
;
A
#
# COMPACT_ATOMS: atom_id res chain seq x y z
N TRP A 1 2.50 -0.90 -21.88
CA TRP A 1 2.62 -1.45 -20.53
C TRP A 1 2.38 -0.42 -19.41
N LEU A 2 2.62 0.89 -19.59
CA LEU A 2 2.36 1.91 -18.55
C LEU A 2 0.88 2.29 -18.30
N ALA A 3 -0.05 1.92 -19.20
CA ALA A 3 -1.44 2.37 -19.13
C ALA A 3 -2.17 1.99 -17.82
N PRO A 4 -2.07 0.74 -17.30
CA PRO A 4 -2.70 0.37 -16.04
C PRO A 4 -2.21 1.21 -14.85
N PHE A 5 -0.90 1.44 -14.77
CA PHE A 5 -0.32 2.26 -13.70
C PHE A 5 -0.76 3.73 -13.78
N ARG A 6 -0.79 4.31 -14.99
CA ARG A 6 -1.30 5.68 -15.20
C ARG A 6 -2.76 5.80 -14.79
N ARG A 7 -3.58 4.81 -15.12
CA ARG A 7 -4.99 4.74 -14.71
C ARG A 7 -5.11 4.68 -13.18
N ALA A 8 -4.38 3.78 -12.53
CA ALA A 8 -4.39 3.66 -11.07
C ALA A 8 -3.94 4.97 -10.38
N ALA A 9 -2.90 5.64 -10.89
CA ALA A 9 -2.46 6.93 -10.36
C ALA A 9 -3.49 8.06 -10.57
N ALA A 10 -4.28 8.02 -11.66
CA ALA A 10 -5.39 8.94 -11.88
C ALA A 10 -6.56 8.66 -10.92
N GLU A 11 -6.88 7.38 -10.69
CA GLU A 11 -7.89 6.96 -9.70
C GLU A 11 -7.50 7.41 -8.29
N TYR A 12 -6.24 7.25 -7.89
CA TYR A 12 -5.75 7.66 -6.58
C TYR A 12 -5.86 9.17 -6.36
N ARG A 13 -5.48 9.98 -7.37
CA ARG A 13 -5.66 11.43 -7.30
C ARG A 13 -7.12 11.84 -7.14
N ARG A 14 -8.04 11.19 -7.85
CA ARG A 14 -9.48 11.44 -7.69
C ARG A 14 -9.97 11.05 -6.29
N ALA A 15 -9.50 9.93 -5.77
CA ALA A 15 -9.84 9.47 -4.41
C ALA A 15 -9.31 10.43 -3.32
N ALA A 16 -8.10 10.96 -3.50
CA ALA A 16 -7.52 11.95 -2.59
C ALA A 16 -8.33 13.24 -2.56
N VAL A 17 -8.68 13.79 -3.74
CA VAL A 17 -9.56 14.98 -3.83
C VAL A 17 -10.92 14.70 -3.20
N GLN A 18 -11.49 13.51 -3.40
CA GLN A 18 -12.75 13.15 -2.75
C GLN A 18 -12.62 13.11 -1.23
N ALA A 19 -11.52 12.60 -0.69
CA ALA A 19 -11.27 12.55 0.75
C ALA A 19 -11.11 13.97 1.34
N GLU A 20 -10.50 14.91 0.61
CA GLU A 20 -10.42 16.32 1.01
C GLU A 20 -11.81 16.99 1.06
N LEU A 21 -12.65 16.75 0.06
CA LEU A 21 -14.04 17.24 0.05
C LEU A 21 -14.86 16.61 1.18
N GLU A 22 -14.68 15.32 1.44
CA GLU A 22 -15.30 14.61 2.55
C GLU A 22 -14.87 15.17 3.91
N ALA A 23 -13.59 15.53 4.07
CA ALA A 23 -13.09 16.19 5.27
C ALA A 23 -13.80 17.52 5.52
N ALA A 24 -13.93 18.35 4.48
CA ALA A 24 -14.62 19.64 4.55
C ALA A 24 -16.11 19.45 4.91
N ALA A 25 -16.78 18.47 4.30
CA ALA A 25 -18.18 18.15 4.58
C ALA A 25 -18.37 17.61 6.01
N ALA A 26 -17.47 16.74 6.48
CA ALA A 26 -17.53 16.16 7.82
C ALA A 26 -17.52 17.24 8.92
N MET A 27 -16.75 18.32 8.73
CA MET A 27 -16.69 19.44 9.67
C MET A 27 -18.02 20.19 9.81
N LEU A 28 -18.88 20.15 8.79
CA LEU A 28 -20.19 20.82 8.82
C LEU A 28 -21.33 19.86 9.20
N SER A 29 -21.05 18.57 9.35
CA SER A 29 -22.08 17.56 9.60
C SER A 29 -22.55 17.52 11.06
N PRO A 30 -23.84 17.24 11.33
CA PRO A 30 -24.35 17.02 12.69
C PRO A 30 -23.67 15.84 13.43
N GLY A 31 -23.17 14.84 12.69
CA GLY A 31 -22.39 13.70 13.19
C GLY A 31 -20.88 13.85 12.94
N ARG A 32 -20.33 15.04 13.21
CA ARG A 32 -18.93 15.39 12.91
C ARG A 32 -17.94 14.40 13.48
N GLN A 33 -18.15 13.97 14.73
CA GLN A 33 -17.19 13.10 15.42
C GLN A 33 -17.07 11.75 14.71
N GLU A 34 -18.20 11.14 14.36
CA GLU A 34 -18.26 9.85 13.66
C GLU A 34 -17.72 9.98 12.22
N ALA A 35 -18.09 11.04 11.51
CA ALA A 35 -17.62 11.29 10.15
C ALA A 35 -16.10 11.51 10.09
N VAL A 36 -15.55 12.29 11.03
CA VAL A 36 -14.10 12.52 11.15
C VAL A 36 -13.38 11.23 11.56
N ALA A 37 -13.92 10.45 12.51
CA ALA A 37 -13.33 9.19 12.92
C ALA A 37 -13.24 8.20 11.74
N ALA A 38 -14.33 8.05 10.99
CA ALA A 38 -14.36 7.17 9.82
C ALA A 38 -13.36 7.60 8.72
N LEU A 39 -13.21 8.91 8.49
CA LEU A 39 -12.23 9.43 7.53
C LEU A 39 -10.79 9.22 8.02
N ASN A 40 -10.52 9.45 9.32
CA ASN A 40 -9.20 9.22 9.92
C ASN A 40 -8.78 7.75 9.78
N ASP A 41 -9.69 6.80 10.02
CA ASP A 41 -9.42 5.38 9.83
C ASP A 41 -9.05 5.07 8.38
N ARG A 42 -9.77 5.65 7.41
CA ARG A 42 -9.44 5.50 5.99
C ARG A 42 -8.07 6.08 5.66
N LEU A 43 -7.76 7.29 6.12
CA LEU A 43 -6.45 7.92 5.88
C LEU A 43 -5.31 7.07 6.49
N ALA A 44 -5.46 6.63 7.74
CA ALA A 44 -4.44 5.85 8.44
C ALA A 44 -4.23 4.44 7.85
N LEU A 45 -5.29 3.80 7.35
CA LEU A 45 -5.23 2.44 6.82
C LEU A 45 -4.91 2.37 5.32
N THR A 46 -5.03 3.48 4.58
CA THR A 46 -4.75 3.51 3.12
C THR A 46 -3.31 3.08 2.82
N GLU A 47 -2.33 3.52 3.61
CA GLU A 47 -0.91 3.20 3.39
C GLU A 47 -0.65 1.70 3.40
N ARG A 48 -1.36 0.94 4.26
CA ARG A 48 -1.22 -0.52 4.36
C ARG A 48 -1.62 -1.24 3.06
N LEU A 49 -2.42 -0.61 2.21
CA LEU A 49 -2.86 -1.20 0.94
C LEU A 49 -1.78 -1.14 -0.16
N PHE A 50 -0.71 -0.37 0.05
CA PHE A 50 0.48 -0.40 -0.80
C PHE A 50 1.40 -1.59 -0.53
N LEU A 51 1.08 -2.45 0.45
CA LEU A 51 1.84 -3.66 0.71
C LEU A 51 1.48 -4.77 -0.31
N LEU A 52 2.52 -5.35 -0.90
CA LEU A 52 2.46 -6.54 -1.73
C LEU A 52 2.38 -7.78 -0.82
N PRO A 53 1.40 -8.68 -1.00
CA PRO A 53 1.25 -9.87 -0.17
C PRO A 53 2.51 -10.75 -0.13
N GLU A 54 3.13 -10.97 -1.30
CA GLU A 54 4.34 -11.79 -1.46
C GLU A 54 5.65 -11.04 -1.16
N GLY A 55 5.57 -9.73 -0.95
CA GLY A 55 6.73 -8.85 -0.88
C GLY A 55 7.44 -8.64 -2.22
N LEU A 56 8.64 -8.09 -2.16
CA LEU A 56 9.47 -7.85 -3.34
C LEU A 56 10.23 -9.13 -3.76
N PRO A 57 10.45 -9.32 -5.07
CA PRO A 57 11.25 -10.44 -5.60
C PRO A 57 12.62 -10.53 -4.90
N GLY A 58 13.01 -11.73 -4.48
CA GLY A 58 14.28 -11.96 -3.76
C GLY A 58 14.32 -11.46 -2.31
N ARG A 59 13.36 -10.64 -1.86
CA ARG A 59 13.39 -10.01 -0.53
C ARG A 59 11.99 -9.80 0.07
N LYS A 60 11.31 -10.92 0.37
CA LYS A 60 9.91 -11.03 0.84
C LYS A 60 9.52 -10.19 2.07
N TRP A 61 10.49 -9.73 2.85
CA TRP A 61 10.27 -8.85 4.01
C TRP A 61 9.98 -7.39 3.62
N PHE A 62 10.54 -6.93 2.49
CA PHE A 62 10.21 -5.62 1.95
C PHE A 62 8.94 -5.75 1.11
N ARG A 63 7.85 -5.12 1.56
CA ARG A 63 6.53 -5.32 0.94
C ARG A 63 5.95 -4.09 0.27
N HIS A 64 6.52 -2.92 0.51
CA HIS A 64 5.91 -1.68 0.06
C HIS A 64 6.13 -1.46 -1.44
N ALA A 65 5.03 -1.43 -2.22
CA ALA A 65 5.06 -1.40 -3.68
C ALA A 65 5.68 -0.12 -4.26
N LEU A 66 5.52 1.01 -3.57
CA LEU A 66 6.02 2.31 -4.05
C LEU A 66 7.45 2.62 -3.60
N GLN A 67 7.92 2.00 -2.51
CA GLN A 67 9.16 2.39 -1.87
C GLN A 67 9.82 1.26 -1.08
N ALA A 68 11.13 1.14 -1.19
CA ALA A 68 11.93 0.28 -0.32
C ALA A 68 13.40 0.74 -0.34
N PRO A 69 14.24 0.29 0.60
CA PRO A 69 15.69 0.40 0.45
C PRO A 69 16.13 -0.23 -0.87
N ALA A 70 17.10 0.39 -1.55
CA ALA A 70 17.69 -0.15 -2.76
C ALA A 70 18.47 -1.43 -2.44
N ASN A 71 18.26 -2.48 -3.22
CA ASN A 71 18.88 -3.79 -2.97
C ASN A 71 20.43 -3.77 -3.08
N ASP A 72 20.98 -2.80 -3.82
CA ASP A 72 22.39 -2.74 -4.23
C ASP A 72 23.16 -1.54 -3.66
N ARG A 73 22.48 -0.60 -2.98
CA ARG A 73 23.07 0.70 -2.60
C ARG A 73 22.92 1.03 -1.11
N GLY A 74 22.93 0.01 -0.24
CA GLY A 74 22.91 0.19 1.21
C GLY A 74 21.72 1.03 1.67
N TYR A 75 22.00 2.21 2.26
CA TYR A 75 20.98 3.15 2.77
C TYR A 75 20.22 3.92 1.69
N ALA A 76 20.54 3.75 0.41
CA ALA A 76 19.81 4.43 -0.65
C ALA A 76 18.35 3.95 -0.73
N PHE A 77 17.48 4.87 -1.11
CA PHE A 77 16.06 4.61 -1.29
C PHE A 77 15.71 4.38 -2.76
N GLN A 78 14.79 3.44 -3.02
CA GLN A 78 14.32 3.07 -4.35
C GLN A 78 12.81 3.31 -4.44
N LYS A 79 12.40 4.15 -5.41
CA LYS A 79 11.00 4.25 -5.82
C LYS A 79 10.67 3.11 -6.78
N LEU A 80 9.44 2.59 -6.69
CA LEU A 80 8.93 1.48 -7.50
C LEU A 80 9.93 0.31 -7.55
N PRO A 81 10.35 -0.22 -6.39
CA PRO A 81 11.49 -1.14 -6.29
C PRO A 81 11.38 -2.37 -7.21
N ALA A 82 10.23 -3.03 -7.27
CA ALA A 82 10.05 -4.20 -8.16
C ALA A 82 10.28 -3.86 -9.65
N VAL A 83 9.89 -2.66 -10.09
CA VAL A 83 10.06 -2.22 -11.48
C VAL A 83 11.49 -1.76 -11.72
N ALA A 84 12.04 -0.97 -10.81
CA ALA A 84 13.36 -0.36 -10.98
C ALA A 84 14.50 -1.37 -10.85
N GLU A 85 14.34 -2.40 -10.03
CA GLU A 85 15.29 -3.51 -9.91
C GLU A 85 15.22 -4.38 -11.18
N ALA A 86 14.03 -4.80 -11.60
CA ALA A 86 13.86 -5.58 -12.83
C ALA A 86 14.39 -4.88 -14.09
N LEU A 87 14.15 -3.56 -14.23
CA LEU A 87 14.70 -2.78 -15.35
C LEU A 87 16.24 -2.72 -15.33
N ARG A 88 16.85 -2.71 -14.14
CA ARG A 88 18.31 -2.73 -13.99
C ARG A 88 18.90 -4.07 -14.41
N ASP A 89 18.19 -5.14 -14.09
CA ASP A 89 18.56 -6.50 -14.45
C ASP A 89 18.20 -6.84 -15.91
N CYS A 90 17.72 -5.86 -16.69
CA CYS A 90 17.23 -6.01 -18.06
C CYS A 90 16.09 -7.05 -18.20
N ASP A 91 15.38 -7.34 -17.11
CA ASP A 91 14.25 -8.26 -17.08
C ASP A 91 12.94 -7.50 -17.34
N ARG A 92 12.52 -7.52 -18.61
CA ARG A 92 11.29 -6.86 -19.04
C ARG A 92 10.04 -7.52 -18.46
N GLU A 93 10.04 -8.85 -18.30
CA GLU A 93 8.87 -9.58 -17.80
C GLU A 93 8.62 -9.25 -16.33
N ALA A 94 9.67 -9.30 -15.52
CA ALA A 94 9.61 -8.89 -14.12
C ALA A 94 9.24 -7.40 -13.98
N ALA A 95 9.72 -6.52 -14.86
CA ALA A 95 9.36 -5.10 -14.83
C ALA A 95 7.86 -4.87 -15.10
N VAL A 96 7.27 -5.63 -16.04
CA VAL A 96 5.83 -5.58 -16.33
C VAL A 96 5.04 -6.13 -15.15
N ALA A 97 5.41 -7.30 -14.62
CA ALA A 97 4.75 -7.91 -13.47
C ALA A 97 4.80 -7.01 -12.23
N GLY A 98 5.95 -6.40 -11.94
CA GLY A 98 6.11 -5.44 -10.84
C GLY A 98 5.24 -4.20 -11.01
N LEU A 99 5.08 -3.72 -12.25
CA LEU A 99 4.22 -2.58 -12.55
C LEU A 99 2.74 -2.92 -12.38
N GLU A 100 2.31 -4.10 -12.82
CA GLU A 100 0.93 -4.58 -12.64
C GLU A 100 0.58 -4.79 -11.17
N ALA A 101 1.48 -5.41 -10.40
CA ALA A 101 1.31 -5.58 -8.96
C ALA A 101 1.22 -4.22 -8.24
N THR A 102 2.05 -3.25 -8.64
CA THR A 102 2.00 -1.89 -8.10
C THR A 102 0.71 -1.18 -8.48
N ALA A 103 0.28 -1.27 -9.74
CA ALA A 103 -0.97 -0.68 -10.20
C ALA A 103 -2.17 -1.26 -9.45
N ALA A 104 -2.20 -2.57 -9.22
CA ALA A 104 -3.24 -3.23 -8.43
C ALA A 104 -3.25 -2.73 -6.98
N ALA A 105 -2.09 -2.55 -6.35
CA ALA A 105 -1.99 -1.99 -5.00
C ALA A 105 -2.53 -0.54 -4.94
N VAL A 106 -2.16 0.30 -5.91
CA VAL A 106 -2.65 1.68 -6.01
C VAL A 106 -4.15 1.72 -6.26
N SER A 107 -4.72 0.88 -7.12
CA SER A 107 -6.16 0.83 -7.35
C SER A 107 -6.93 0.35 -6.10
N ARG A 108 -6.40 -0.62 -5.33
CA ARG A 108 -6.99 -0.99 -4.03
C ARG A 108 -6.98 0.17 -3.04
N ALA A 109 -5.84 0.85 -2.92
CA ALA A 109 -5.70 2.02 -2.06
C ALA A 109 -6.66 3.15 -2.48
N SER A 110 -6.79 3.40 -3.79
CA SER A 110 -7.72 4.39 -4.35
C SER A 110 -9.17 4.07 -4.01
N ALA A 111 -9.57 2.81 -4.13
CA ALA A 111 -10.94 2.40 -3.83
C ALA A 111 -11.24 2.62 -2.34
N PHE A 112 -10.37 2.15 -1.45
CA PHE A 112 -10.53 2.29 0.00
C PHE A 112 -10.51 3.76 0.45
N LEU A 113 -9.54 4.55 -0.04
CA LEU A 113 -9.46 5.98 0.24
C LEU A 113 -10.68 6.73 -0.27
N GLY A 114 -11.32 6.27 -1.36
CA GLY A 114 -12.57 6.83 -1.89
C GLY A 114 -13.85 6.27 -1.25
N GLY A 115 -13.74 5.54 -0.13
CA GLY A 115 -14.88 5.02 0.64
C GLY A 115 -15.45 3.71 0.10
N ARG A 116 -14.79 3.08 -0.87
CA ARG A 116 -15.19 1.82 -1.51
C ARG A 116 -14.16 0.73 -1.22
N GLY A 117 -14.32 0.00 -0.11
CA GLY A 117 -13.46 -1.14 0.20
C GLY A 117 -13.33 -1.39 1.70
N ARG A 118 -12.85 -2.58 2.08
CA ARG A 118 -12.50 -2.92 3.47
C ARG A 118 -10.97 -2.90 3.61
N PRO A 119 -10.42 -2.47 4.76
CA PRO A 119 -8.98 -2.58 4.96
C PRO A 119 -8.60 -4.07 4.95
N ALA A 120 -7.45 -4.40 4.36
CA ALA A 120 -6.95 -5.78 4.26
C ALA A 120 -6.67 -6.44 5.64
N ALA A 121 -6.85 -5.71 6.75
CA ALA A 121 -6.57 -6.15 8.11
C ALA A 121 -7.55 -7.23 8.66
N ALA A 122 -8.56 -7.66 7.89
CA ALA A 122 -9.48 -8.72 8.33
C ALA A 122 -8.95 -10.15 8.13
N SER A 123 -7.77 -10.36 7.52
CA SER A 123 -7.25 -11.71 7.21
C SER A 123 -5.87 -12.04 7.77
N VAL A 124 -5.22 -11.15 8.53
CA VAL A 124 -3.98 -11.48 9.23
C VAL A 124 -4.30 -11.71 10.69
N GLY A 125 -4.72 -12.93 11.00
CA GLY A 125 -4.71 -13.44 12.36
C GLY A 125 -3.28 -13.30 12.89
N VAL A 126 -3.12 -12.45 13.90
CA VAL A 126 -1.95 -12.52 14.78
C VAL A 126 -2.06 -13.85 15.51
N GLN A 127 -1.49 -14.91 14.94
CA GLN A 127 -1.08 -16.04 15.75
C GLN A 127 0.01 -15.48 16.67
N ALA A 128 -0.36 -15.30 17.93
CA ALA A 128 0.58 -15.02 19.00
C ALA A 128 1.64 -16.13 18.96
N ALA A 129 2.83 -15.80 18.48
CA ALA A 129 3.98 -16.67 18.59
C ALA A 129 4.30 -16.77 20.08
N GLU A 130 3.89 -17.87 20.71
CA GLU A 130 4.37 -18.27 22.02
C GLU A 130 5.90 -18.29 21.98
N SER A 131 6.51 -17.49 22.86
CA SER A 131 7.96 -17.45 23.05
C SER A 131 8.36 -18.64 23.91
N PRO A 132 9.21 -19.58 23.44
CA PRO A 132 9.68 -20.66 24.27
C PRO A 132 10.81 -20.14 25.15
N ARG A 133 10.47 -19.52 26.28
CA ARG A 133 11.43 -19.37 27.38
C ARG A 133 11.47 -20.68 28.15
N GLY A 134 12.23 -21.63 27.62
CA GLY A 134 12.67 -22.81 28.35
C GLY A 134 13.49 -22.37 29.56
N ARG A 135 12.99 -22.73 30.75
CA ARG A 135 13.78 -22.77 31.98
C ARG A 135 14.89 -23.80 31.79
N ALA A 136 16.13 -23.38 31.99
CA ALA A 136 17.19 -24.28 32.42
C ALA A 136 17.21 -24.19 33.96
N GLU A 137 16.74 -25.25 34.60
CA GLU A 137 17.19 -25.66 35.93
C GLU A 137 18.47 -26.50 35.76
#